data_AF-A0A484I542-F1
#
_entry.id   AF-A0A484I542-F1
#
_cell.length_a   1.000
_cell.length_b   1.000
_cell.length_c   1.000
_cell.angle_alpha   90.00
_cell.angle_beta   90.00
_cell.angle_gamma   90.00
#
_symmetry.space_group_name_H-M   'P 1'
#
loop_
_entity.id
_entity.type
_entity.pdbx_description
1 polymer ?
#
loop_
_entity_poly.entity_id
_entity_poly.type
_entity_poly.pdbx_seq_one_letter_code
_entity_poly.pdbx_strand_id
1 'polypeptide(L)'
;MVFCRNCGETLPSENSSFCPTCGKPQNNASAVTLAGQTKSTGAAVVIALIAGILGFNGIGHMYIGKIGRGIILLVIGWIILVLTFVFLPFGIIYIIFWLWQVYDVNQKAKYYNEFIINNGKTPW
;
A
#
# COMPACT_ATOMS: atom_id res chain seq x y z
N MET A 1 12.57 15.61 -32.83
CA MET A 1 11.76 14.49 -32.32
C MET A 1 12.47 13.90 -31.11
N VAL A 2 11.73 13.62 -30.04
CA VAL A 2 12.28 13.15 -28.76
C VAL A 2 11.78 11.74 -28.52
N PHE A 3 12.60 10.89 -27.92
CA PHE A 3 12.28 9.48 -27.70
C PHE A 3 12.11 9.18 -26.21
N CYS A 4 11.28 8.20 -25.90
CA CYS A 4 11.09 7.73 -24.55
C CYS A 4 12.38 7.08 -24.00
N ARG A 5 12.84 7.53 -22.82
CA ARG A 5 14.06 7.01 -22.16
C ARG A 5 13.95 5.55 -21.72
N ASN A 6 12.74 4.98 -21.69
CA ASN A 6 12.49 3.62 -21.20
C ASN A 6 12.09 2.63 -22.30
N CYS A 7 11.31 3.06 -23.31
CA CYS A 7 10.80 2.15 -24.35
C CYS A 7 11.22 2.51 -25.79
N GLY A 8 11.86 3.66 -26.01
CA GLY A 8 12.31 4.09 -27.34
C GLY A 8 11.23 4.66 -28.27
N GLU A 9 9.95 4.67 -27.85
CA GLU A 9 8.85 5.22 -28.64
C GLU A 9 8.96 6.75 -28.84
N THR A 10 8.42 7.26 -29.94
CA THR A 10 8.40 8.70 -30.24
C THR A 10 7.44 9.46 -29.31
N LEU A 11 7.92 10.58 -28.76
CA LEU A 11 7.12 11.44 -27.88
C LEU A 11 6.56 12.64 -28.67
N PRO A 12 5.29 13.03 -28.45
CA PRO A 12 4.64 14.11 -29.18
C PRO A 12 5.22 15.49 -28.88
N SER A 13 5.91 15.67 -27.74
CA SER A 13 6.54 16.94 -27.36
C SER A 13 7.71 16.70 -26.40
N GLU A 14 8.68 17.62 -26.37
CA GLU A 14 9.80 17.60 -25.42
C GLU A 14 9.35 17.74 -23.95
N ASN A 15 8.21 18.41 -23.73
CA ASN A 15 7.60 18.60 -22.41
C ASN A 15 6.58 17.51 -22.03
N SER A 16 6.58 16.35 -22.71
CA SER A 16 5.69 15.25 -22.32
C SER A 16 6.08 14.74 -20.93
N SER A 17 5.25 14.95 -19.92
CA SER A 17 5.50 14.47 -18.54
C SER A 17 5.58 12.94 -18.45
N PHE A 18 4.75 12.24 -19.22
CA PHE A 18 4.67 10.77 -19.25
C PHE A 18 4.66 10.25 -20.69
N CYS A 19 5.18 9.04 -20.90
CA CYS A 19 5.10 8.35 -22.20
C CYS A 19 3.69 7.74 -22.39
N PRO A 20 2.99 7.99 -23.52
CA PRO A 20 1.66 7.42 -23.76
C PRO A 20 1.67 5.90 -23.96
N THR A 21 2.80 5.34 -24.39
CA THR A 21 2.94 3.91 -24.70
C THR A 21 3.35 3.09 -23.50
N CYS A 22 4.31 3.56 -22.70
CA CYS A 22 4.82 2.81 -21.54
C CYS A 22 4.48 3.42 -20.17
N GLY A 23 3.82 4.58 -20.12
CA GLY A 23 3.38 5.22 -18.87
C GLY A 23 4.48 5.82 -17.99
N LYS A 24 5.77 5.61 -18.30
CA LYS A 24 6.87 6.10 -17.45
C LYS A 24 7.09 7.61 -17.57
N PRO A 25 7.49 8.28 -16.48
CA PRO A 25 7.81 9.71 -16.50
C PRO A 25 9.02 9.99 -17.39
N GLN A 26 9.00 11.10 -18.15
CA GLN A 26 10.08 11.47 -19.08
C GLN A 26 10.89 12.69 -18.64
N ASN A 27 10.38 13.49 -17.70
CA ASN A 27 11.10 14.61 -17.10
C ASN A 27 11.29 14.41 -15.59
N ASN A 28 12.30 15.08 -15.03
CA ASN A 28 12.65 14.97 -13.61
C ASN A 28 11.50 15.42 -12.69
N ALA A 29 10.72 16.42 -13.12
CA ALA A 29 9.55 16.87 -12.37
C ALA A 29 8.54 15.73 -12.14
N SER A 30 8.24 14.94 -13.18
CA SER A 30 7.31 13.82 -13.10
C SER A 30 7.88 12.64 -12.31
N ALA A 31 9.20 12.42 -12.38
CA ALA A 31 9.88 11.42 -11.54
C ALA A 31 9.83 11.79 -10.04
N VAL A 32 9.99 13.08 -9.71
CA VAL A 32 9.84 13.60 -8.34
C VAL A 32 8.41 13.46 -7.84
N THR A 33 7.41 13.79 -8.67
CA THR A 33 5.99 13.59 -8.31
C THR A 33 5.71 12.12 -8.03
N LEU A 34 6.23 11.20 -8.85
CA LEU A 34 6.00 9.77 -8.68
C LEU A 34 6.69 9.21 -7.42
N ALA A 35 7.90 9.67 -7.12
CA ALA A 35 8.59 9.33 -5.88
C ALA A 35 7.80 9.79 -4.64
N GLY A 36 7.18 10.98 -4.70
CA GLY A 36 6.30 11.49 -3.64
C GLY A 36 5.00 10.70 -3.44
N GLN A 37 4.56 9.91 -4.44
CA GLN A 37 3.37 9.06 -4.34
C GLN A 37 3.66 7.68 -3.72
N THR A 38 4.93 7.25 -3.70
CA THR A 38 5.30 5.97 -3.07
C THR A 38 5.14 6.03 -1.56
N LYS A 39 4.79 4.90 -0.94
CA LYS A 39 4.54 4.80 0.51
C LYS A 39 5.63 3.96 1.15
N SER A 40 6.11 4.37 2.32
CA SER A 40 7.06 3.56 3.09
C SER A 40 6.41 2.25 3.56
N THR A 41 6.89 1.12 3.04
CA THR A 41 6.49 -0.23 3.46
C THR A 41 6.76 -0.45 4.94
N GLY A 42 7.92 0.01 5.43
CA GLY A 42 8.28 -0.11 6.85
C GLY A 42 7.32 0.65 7.76
N ALA A 43 6.94 1.88 7.38
CA ALA A 43 5.97 2.65 8.15
C ALA A 43 4.62 1.93 8.24
N ALA A 44 4.11 1.37 7.13
CA ALA A 44 2.85 0.63 7.13
C ALA A 44 2.86 -0.57 8.08
N VAL A 45 3.98 -1.30 8.13
CA VAL A 45 4.18 -2.45 9.03
C VAL A 45 4.28 -2.03 10.49
N VAL A 46 5.09 -1.00 10.79
CA VAL A 46 5.25 -0.48 12.16
C VAL A 46 3.91 0.02 12.70
N ILE A 47 3.15 0.75 11.88
CA ILE A 47 1.81 1.22 12.24
C ILE A 47 0.89 0.02 12.52
N ALA A 48 0.86 -1.01 11.65
CA ALA A 48 0.03 -2.19 11.86
C ALA A 48 0.39 -2.98 13.13
N LEU A 49 1.68 -3.08 13.45
CA LEU A 49 2.16 -3.72 14.67
C LEU A 49 1.70 -2.96 15.92
N ILE A 50 2.04 -1.68 16.01
CA ILE A 50 1.75 -0.85 17.20
C ILE A 50 0.23 -0.69 17.38
N ALA A 51 -0.49 -0.35 16.32
CA ALA A 51 -1.94 -0.18 16.37
C ALA A 51 -2.66 -1.50 16.68
N GLY A 52 -2.18 -2.62 16.13
CA GLY A 52 -2.79 -3.94 16.36
C GLY A 52 -2.65 -4.45 17.79
N ILE A 53 -1.60 -4.07 18.53
CA ILE A 53 -1.48 -4.40 19.97
C ILE A 53 -2.65 -3.77 20.76
N LEU A 54 -3.08 -2.57 20.36
CA LEU A 54 -4.19 -1.84 20.98
C LEU A 54 -5.57 -2.26 20.44
N GLY A 55 -5.66 -3.28 19.59
CA GLY A 55 -6.92 -3.71 18.97
C GLY A 55 -7.28 -2.98 17.67
N PHE A 56 -6.50 -1.99 17.25
CA PHE A 56 -6.72 -1.24 16.01
C PHE A 56 -6.10 -1.95 14.80
N ASN A 57 -6.59 -3.17 14.53
CA ASN A 57 -6.21 -3.95 13.37
C ASN A 57 -6.65 -3.24 12.06
N GLY A 58 -5.87 -3.34 10.98
CA GLY A 58 -6.23 -2.75 9.69
C GLY A 58 -5.83 -1.27 9.46
N ILE A 59 -5.27 -0.55 10.44
CA ILE A 59 -4.74 0.82 10.23
C ILE A 59 -3.62 0.85 9.19
N GLY A 60 -2.75 -0.17 9.16
CA GLY A 60 -1.72 -0.28 8.13
C GLY A 60 -2.30 -0.31 6.70
N HIS A 61 -3.45 -0.97 6.50
CA HIS A 61 -4.15 -0.99 5.21
C HIS A 61 -4.78 0.35 4.85
N MET A 62 -5.24 1.13 5.84
CA MET A 62 -5.69 2.50 5.61
C MET A 62 -4.54 3.42 5.20
N TYR A 63 -3.35 3.25 5.78
CA TYR A 63 -2.16 4.05 5.44
C TYR A 63 -1.74 3.91 3.97
N ILE A 64 -1.83 2.71 3.40
CA ILE A 64 -1.56 2.48 1.97
C ILE A 64 -2.73 2.91 1.07
N GLY A 65 -3.86 3.37 1.63
CA GLY A 65 -5.04 3.85 0.91
C GLY A 65 -6.16 2.80 0.72
N LYS A 66 -5.98 1.54 1.16
CA LYS A 66 -7.03 0.51 1.12
C LYS A 66 -7.98 0.63 2.30
N ILE A 67 -8.73 1.73 2.35
CA ILE A 67 -9.62 2.07 3.48
C ILE A 67 -10.66 0.98 3.73
N GLY A 68 -11.37 0.53 2.68
CA GLY A 68 -12.42 -0.49 2.83
C GLY A 68 -11.91 -1.80 3.45
N ARG A 69 -10.73 -2.28 3.04
CA ARG A 69 -10.13 -3.50 3.62
C ARG A 69 -9.62 -3.26 5.05
N GLY A 70 -9.08 -2.07 5.33
CA GLY A 70 -8.70 -1.68 6.69
C GLY A 70 -9.88 -1.70 7.65
N ILE A 71 -11.03 -1.13 7.25
CA ILE A 71 -12.26 -1.14 8.06
C ILE A 71 -12.78 -2.56 8.29
N ILE A 72 -12.78 -3.42 7.26
CA ILE A 72 -13.20 -4.82 7.42
C ILE A 72 -12.31 -5.54 8.44
N LEU A 73 -10.98 -5.37 8.37
CA LEU A 73 -10.05 -5.97 9.32
C LEU A 73 -10.20 -5.40 10.74
N LEU A 74 -10.53 -4.12 10.87
CA LEU A 74 -10.81 -3.48 12.16
C LEU A 74 -12.02 -4.13 12.84
N VAL A 75 -13.14 -4.25 12.12
CA VAL A 75 -14.38 -4.82 12.65
C VAL A 75 -14.19 -6.29 13.02
N ILE A 76 -13.56 -7.09 12.14
CA ILE A 76 -13.23 -8.49 12.44
C ILE A 76 -12.32 -8.59 13.67
N GLY A 77 -11.30 -7.72 13.76
CA GLY A 77 -10.39 -7.68 14.90
C GLY A 77 -11.11 -7.41 16.22
N TRP A 78 -12.06 -6.48 16.24
CA TRP A 78 -12.87 -6.19 17.43
C TRP A 78 -13.78 -7.36 17.83
N ILE A 79 -14.39 -8.05 16.86
CA ILE A 79 -15.21 -9.24 17.12
C ILE A 79 -14.35 -10.31 17.80
N ILE A 80 -13.18 -10.63 17.24
CA ILE A 80 -12.27 -11.65 17.80
C ILE A 80 -11.76 -11.21 19.19
N LEU A 81 -11.48 -9.93 19.38
CA LEU A 81 -11.02 -9.37 20.66
C LEU A 81 -12.10 -9.50 21.75
N VAL A 82 -13.35 -9.15 21.44
CA VAL A 82 -14.49 -9.33 22.36
C VAL A 82 -14.69 -10.81 22.69
N LEU A 83 -14.65 -11.69 21.69
CA LEU A 83 -14.75 -13.15 21.90
C LEU A 83 -13.61 -13.69 22.78
N THR A 84 -12.42 -13.11 22.70
CA THR A 84 -11.28 -13.49 23.55
C THR A 84 -11.55 -13.21 25.04
N PHE A 85 -12.23 -12.10 25.37
CA PHE A 85 -12.62 -11.81 26.75
C PHE A 85 -13.69 -12.77 27.29
N VAL A 86 -14.53 -13.33 26.41
CA VAL A 86 -15.55 -14.31 26.79
C VAL A 86 -14.97 -15.72 26.87
N PHE A 87 -14.02 -16.07 25.99
CA PHE A 87 -13.44 -17.40 25.88
C PHE A 87 -11.95 -17.33 25.50
N LEU A 88 -11.10 -17.57 26.50
CA LEU A 88 -9.63 -17.49 26.45
C LEU A 88 -8.96 -18.12 25.21
N PRO A 89 -9.40 -19.30 24.69
CA PRO A 89 -8.80 -19.90 23.49
C PRO A 89 -8.84 -19.04 22.23
N PHE A 90 -9.77 -18.08 22.11
CA PHE A 90 -9.78 -17.14 20.98
C PHE A 90 -8.60 -16.17 20.98
N GLY A 91 -7.87 -16.03 22.09
CA GLY A 91 -6.67 -15.20 22.15
C GLY A 91 -5.55 -15.68 21.22
N ILE A 92 -5.41 -17.00 21.04
CA ILE A 92 -4.43 -17.56 20.08
C ILE A 92 -4.84 -17.20 18.65
N ILE A 93 -6.14 -17.28 18.34
CA ILE A 93 -6.69 -16.89 17.04
C ILE A 93 -6.44 -15.41 16.78
N TYR A 94 -6.60 -14.55 17.79
CA TYR A 94 -6.30 -13.12 17.69
C TYR A 94 -4.83 -12.88 17.32
N ILE A 95 -3.89 -13.56 17.98
CA ILE A 95 -2.45 -13.42 17.70
C ILE A 95 -2.12 -13.86 16.27
N ILE A 96 -2.68 -14.99 15.81
CA ILE A 96 -2.48 -15.48 14.44
C ILE A 96 -3.03 -14.46 13.43
N PHE A 97 -4.24 -13.95 13.66
CA PHE A 97 -4.86 -12.93 12.82
C PHE A 97 -4.02 -11.64 12.77
N TRP A 98 -3.50 -11.20 13.93
CA TRP A 98 -2.66 -10.02 14.04
C TRP A 98 -1.34 -10.16 13.28
N LEU A 99 -0.65 -11.29 13.40
CA LEU A 99 0.57 -11.55 12.62
C LEU A 99 0.27 -11.63 11.12
N TRP A 100 -0.82 -12.30 10.75
CA TRP A 100 -1.23 -12.44 9.36
C TRP A 100 -1.55 -11.09 8.70
N GLN A 101 -2.30 -10.20 9.37
CA GLN A 101 -2.63 -8.89 8.78
C GLN A 101 -1.41 -7.97 8.65
N VAL A 102 -0.42 -8.09 9.54
CA VAL A 102 0.89 -7.40 9.40
C VAL A 102 1.66 -7.91 8.18
N TYR A 103 1.68 -9.22 7.94
CA TYR A 103 2.26 -9.78 6.72
C TYR A 103 1.51 -9.29 5.47
N ASP A 104 0.17 -9.29 5.52
CA ASP A 104 -0.69 -8.87 4.41
C ASP A 104 -0.49 -7.37 4.06
N VAL A 105 -0.31 -6.49 5.04
CA VAL A 105 -0.02 -5.07 4.77
C VAL A 105 1.35 -4.90 4.13
N ASN A 106 2.37 -5.66 4.57
CA ASN A 106 3.71 -5.60 3.99
C ASN A 106 3.68 -5.95 2.50
N GLN A 107 3.01 -7.04 2.14
CA GLN A 107 2.88 -7.45 0.74
C GLN A 107 2.12 -6.41 -0.10
N LYS A 108 1.03 -5.87 0.43
CA LYS A 108 0.23 -4.85 -0.26
C LYS A 108 0.96 -3.52 -0.43
N ALA A 109 1.79 -3.12 0.54
CA ALA A 109 2.60 -1.92 0.45
C ALA A 109 3.71 -2.06 -0.61
N LYS A 110 4.36 -3.24 -0.70
CA LYS A 110 5.30 -3.53 -1.79
C LYS A 110 4.62 -3.47 -3.15
N TYR A 111 3.48 -4.15 -3.29
CA TYR A 111 2.67 -4.10 -4.50
C TYR A 111 2.26 -2.67 -4.89
N TYR A 112 1.86 -1.84 -3.92
CA TYR A 112 1.50 -0.44 -4.17
C TYR A 112 2.66 0.35 -4.79
N ASN A 113 3.85 0.22 -4.22
CA ASN A 113 5.04 0.91 -4.72
C ASN A 113 5.44 0.43 -6.11
N GLU A 114 5.44 -0.88 -6.33
CA GLU A 114 5.74 -1.47 -7.65
C GLU A 114 4.72 -1.03 -8.70
N PHE A 115 3.44 -0.99 -8.35
CA PHE A 115 2.38 -0.55 -9.25
C PHE A 115 2.56 0.90 -9.67
N ILE A 116 2.86 1.80 -8.72
CA ILE A 116 3.11 3.22 -9.01
C ILE A 116 4.31 3.39 -9.94
N ILE A 117 5.40 2.68 -9.68
CA ILE A 117 6.62 2.75 -10.51
C ILE A 117 6.33 2.29 -11.95
N ASN A 118 5.50 1.27 -12.11
CA ASN A 118 5.20 0.68 -13.42
C ASN A 118 4.11 1.43 -14.20
N ASN A 119 3.11 2.00 -13.51
CA ASN A 119 1.91 2.55 -14.15
C ASN A 119 1.80 4.07 -14.06
N GLY A 120 2.64 4.73 -13.26
CA GLY A 120 2.59 6.19 -13.09
C GLY A 120 1.39 6.71 -12.29
N LYS A 121 0.55 5.83 -11.73
CA LYS A 121 -0.71 6.16 -11.02
C LYS A 121 -0.96 5.23 -9.83
N THR A 122 -1.82 5.64 -8.90
CA THR A 122 -2.18 4.80 -7.75
C THR A 122 -3.06 3.60 -8.17
N PRO A 123 -2.91 2.45 -7.51
CA PRO A 123 -3.70 1.24 -7.80
C PRO A 123 -5.14 1.27 -7.27
N TRP A 124 -5.47 2.20 -6.36
CA TRP A 124 -6.80 2.44 -5.81
C TRP A 124 -6.93 3.90 -5.39
#